data_AF-W4G2I7-F1
#
_entry.id   AF-W4G2I7-F1
#
_cell.length_a   1.000
_cell.length_b   1.000
_cell.length_c   1.000
_cell.angle_alpha   90.00
_cell.angle_beta   90.00
_cell.angle_gamma   90.00
#
_symmetry.space_group_name_H-M   'P 1'
#
loop_
_entity.id
_entity.type
_entity.pdbx_description
1 polymer ?
#
loop_
_entity_poly.entity_id
_entity_poly.type
_entity_poly.pdbx_seq_one_letter_code
_entity_poly.pdbx_strand_id
1 'polypeptide(L)'
;MKNVTKDSTATDVLIITETAEHLASLPLIGNTYIQFFGPGLKSLGNLSMSNVSLLDFENNPGISYADAIFPKGMTRLSVARSGLTELPPTIPYGQLTEFFGWENQFTKIEHVDFRQASEVKFNGIPTLTSLTNVSISSRLIKFYFDVSDFTTFLVDDPTFQVLDSVATFQVRSIDVSKSCVPPNAPKRLKAGYTVCVSSVPFLQSSPSTPLNARTTTPTATESPFKLPMFLKCVGGGVVILGVLVWFLVYKRKHQQTTKDHSTANDFSYQATTANNLSTLDSIHFNMEELALIRLDEQALVKIKVVAQGAYGEVFIGNYKGETVAIKRLLPGKNSKHTVLLLIDEIKISFKLECPHIVRTLGASWVTPSMLEMVVEWMDQGDLKDVLEDTKPATQSTHSTSFPWRQKLECLLCIVEGLVYLHSLDIIHRDLKSRNVLMDSTKGTKLTDFGTAREATSDTMTIGVGTYRWMAPEVLKENYYTVAADMYSLGMVISELDTHHIPYVDLTNGRGTVVTLY
;
A
#
# COMPACT_ATOMS: atom_id res chain seq x y z
N MET A 1 -20.86 -2.79 24.81
CA MET A 1 -19.99 -1.94 25.67
C MET A 1 -18.95 -1.26 24.78
N LYS A 2 -18.83 0.07 24.85
CA LYS A 2 -18.05 0.92 23.92
C LYS A 2 -16.57 0.93 24.30
N ASN A 3 -15.69 0.41 23.44
CA ASN A 3 -14.28 0.78 23.49
C ASN A 3 -14.13 2.08 22.69
N VAL A 4 -14.12 3.21 23.40
CA VAL A 4 -13.66 4.48 22.83
C VAL A 4 -12.14 4.43 22.89
N THR A 5 -11.50 4.34 21.74
CA THR A 5 -10.04 4.45 21.60
C THR A 5 -9.75 5.71 20.80
N LYS A 6 -8.72 6.49 21.12
CA LYS A 6 -8.32 7.63 20.29
C LYS A 6 -7.41 7.14 19.18
N ASP A 7 -7.65 7.57 17.94
CA ASP A 7 -6.65 7.38 16.89
C ASP A 7 -5.59 8.49 16.93
N SER A 8 -4.60 8.30 16.06
CA SER A 8 -3.42 9.14 15.84
C SER A 8 -3.72 10.57 15.38
N THR A 9 -4.96 10.89 14.97
CA THR A 9 -5.38 12.25 14.57
C THR A 9 -6.10 13.01 15.70
N ALA A 10 -6.08 12.47 16.93
CA ALA A 10 -6.93 12.89 18.04
C ALA A 10 -8.44 12.77 17.75
N THR A 11 -8.80 11.96 16.75
CA THR A 11 -10.17 11.61 16.43
C THR A 11 -10.60 10.48 17.37
N ASP A 12 -11.73 10.67 18.06
CA ASP A 12 -12.28 9.61 18.90
C ASP A 12 -12.74 8.45 17.98
N VAL A 13 -12.16 7.26 18.13
CA VAL A 13 -12.56 6.03 17.44
C VAL A 13 -13.58 5.28 18.28
N LEU A 14 -14.73 5.03 17.68
CA LEU A 14 -15.82 4.32 18.33
C LEU A 14 -16.15 3.08 17.52
N ILE A 15 -15.75 1.90 18.04
CA ILE A 15 -16.06 0.62 17.42
C ILE A 15 -17.41 0.12 17.94
N ILE A 16 -18.32 -0.17 17.01
CA ILE A 16 -19.69 -0.63 17.29
C ILE A 16 -19.91 -1.99 16.63
N THR A 17 -20.34 -2.98 17.42
CA THR A 17 -20.50 -4.38 16.99
C THR A 17 -21.94 -4.89 17.01
N GLU A 18 -22.91 -4.09 17.48
CA GLU A 18 -24.29 -4.54 17.76
C GLU A 18 -25.32 -3.98 16.75
N THR A 19 -25.86 -2.77 16.95
CA THR A 19 -26.87 -2.19 16.03
C THR A 19 -26.68 -0.67 15.83
N ALA A 20 -27.03 -0.17 14.65
CA ALA A 20 -26.97 1.26 14.31
C ALA A 20 -27.95 2.14 15.13
N GLU A 21 -28.95 1.53 15.78
CA GLU A 21 -29.93 2.21 16.65
C GLU A 21 -29.26 2.97 17.81
N HIS A 22 -28.05 2.57 18.21
CA HIS A 22 -27.28 3.27 19.25
C HIS A 22 -26.58 4.55 18.77
N LEU A 23 -26.54 4.86 17.47
CA LEU A 23 -25.90 6.07 16.92
C LEU A 23 -26.61 7.35 17.35
N ALA A 24 -27.94 7.33 17.42
CA ALA A 24 -28.73 8.46 17.93
C ALA A 24 -28.47 8.77 19.42
N SER A 25 -27.86 7.82 20.15
CA SER A 25 -27.50 7.96 21.57
C SER A 25 -26.03 8.31 21.80
N LEU A 26 -25.22 8.44 20.73
CA LEU A 26 -23.82 8.83 20.87
C LEU A 26 -23.72 10.32 21.22
N PRO A 27 -22.83 10.69 22.17
CA PRO A 27 -22.59 12.11 22.45
C PRO A 27 -22.12 12.82 21.17
N LEU A 28 -22.60 14.05 20.97
CA LEU A 28 -22.21 14.94 19.87
C LEU A 28 -20.74 15.36 20.04
N ILE A 29 -19.83 14.48 19.66
CA ILE A 29 -18.40 14.76 19.62
C ILE A 29 -18.06 15.05 18.16
N GLY A 30 -17.37 16.17 17.91
CA GLY A 30 -16.86 16.51 16.59
C GLY A 30 -15.54 15.79 16.32
N ASN A 31 -15.25 15.49 15.05
CA ASN A 31 -14.05 14.72 14.67
C ASN A 31 -14.01 13.33 15.35
N THR A 32 -15.03 12.52 15.08
CA THR A 32 -15.12 11.14 15.59
C THR A 32 -15.17 10.20 14.39
N TYR A 33 -14.33 9.17 14.43
CA TYR A 33 -14.30 8.09 13.46
C TYR A 33 -15.10 6.93 14.04
N ILE A 34 -16.14 6.51 13.35
CA ILE A 34 -16.99 5.43 13.82
C ILE A 34 -16.81 4.24 12.90
N GLN A 35 -16.39 3.12 13.49
CA GLN A 35 -16.25 1.86 12.78
C GLN A 35 -17.34 0.89 13.22
N PHE A 36 -18.09 0.39 12.26
CA PHE A 36 -19.00 -0.74 12.44
C PHE A 36 -18.28 -1.99 12.00
N PHE A 37 -17.98 -2.88 12.94
CA PHE A 37 -17.24 -4.09 12.66
C PHE A 37 -18.07 -5.35 12.94
N GLY A 38 -18.12 -6.24 11.96
CA GLY A 38 -18.62 -7.59 12.12
C GLY A 38 -20.08 -7.81 11.66
N PRO A 39 -20.54 -9.07 11.66
CA PRO A 39 -21.71 -9.47 10.87
C PRO A 39 -23.07 -9.10 11.49
N GLY A 40 -23.08 -8.48 12.67
CA GLY A 40 -24.30 -8.16 13.42
C GLY A 40 -25.14 -7.05 12.79
N LEU A 41 -24.51 -6.13 12.07
CA LEU A 41 -25.21 -4.99 11.47
C LEU A 41 -25.91 -5.38 10.16
N LYS A 42 -27.24 -5.28 10.14
CA LYS A 42 -28.08 -5.63 8.98
C LYS A 42 -28.76 -4.45 8.29
N SER A 43 -28.88 -3.30 8.96
CA SER A 43 -29.39 -2.07 8.37
C SER A 43 -28.84 -0.85 9.09
N LEU A 44 -28.75 0.29 8.37
CA LEU A 44 -28.18 1.55 8.90
C LEU A 44 -29.19 2.48 9.55
N GLY A 45 -30.37 2.64 8.96
CA GLY A 45 -31.37 3.61 9.41
C GLY A 45 -30.87 5.07 9.39
N ASN A 46 -31.34 5.88 10.33
CA ASN A 46 -31.09 7.32 10.35
C ASN A 46 -29.83 7.70 11.16
N LEU A 47 -28.79 8.17 10.47
CA LEU A 47 -27.52 8.65 11.04
C LEU A 47 -27.41 10.18 11.07
N SER A 48 -28.43 10.91 10.61
CA SER A 48 -28.39 12.37 10.39
C SER A 48 -28.18 13.22 11.66
N MET A 49 -28.49 12.67 12.83
CA MET A 49 -28.37 13.35 14.13
C MET A 49 -26.94 13.41 14.67
N SER A 50 -25.98 12.80 13.97
CA SER A 50 -24.60 12.68 14.42
C SER A 50 -23.70 13.73 13.75
N ASN A 51 -22.77 14.33 14.51
CA ASN A 51 -21.77 15.29 13.99
C ASN A 51 -20.53 14.56 13.42
N VAL A 52 -20.77 13.38 12.86
CA VAL A 52 -19.74 12.41 12.48
C VAL A 52 -19.23 12.72 11.09
N SER A 53 -17.92 12.92 10.98
CA SER A 53 -17.23 13.21 9.73
C SER A 53 -16.72 11.94 9.04
N LEU A 54 -16.38 10.90 9.79
CA LEU A 54 -15.71 9.70 9.26
C LEU A 54 -16.48 8.44 9.67
N LEU A 55 -16.94 7.67 8.67
CA LEU A 55 -17.62 6.38 8.88
C LEU A 55 -16.88 5.25 8.19
N ASP A 56 -16.81 4.11 8.87
CA ASP A 56 -16.28 2.85 8.32
C ASP A 56 -17.21 1.68 8.62
N PHE A 57 -17.50 0.88 7.60
CA PHE A 57 -18.33 -0.31 7.66
C PHE A 57 -17.51 -1.50 7.18
N GLU A 58 -17.08 -2.33 8.12
CA GLU A 58 -16.10 -3.37 7.89
C GLU A 58 -16.70 -4.74 8.25
N ASN A 59 -16.68 -5.66 7.29
CA ASN A 59 -17.15 -7.03 7.47
C ASN A 59 -18.62 -7.11 7.94
N ASN A 60 -19.51 -6.33 7.31
CA ASN A 60 -20.96 -6.34 7.53
C ASN A 60 -21.71 -7.04 6.36
N PRO A 61 -21.59 -8.37 6.18
CA PRO A 61 -22.21 -9.05 5.04
C PRO A 61 -23.74 -8.93 5.04
N GLY A 62 -24.28 -8.49 3.91
CA GLY A 62 -25.73 -8.36 3.67
C GLY A 62 -26.37 -7.14 4.35
N ILE A 63 -25.57 -6.16 4.76
CA ILE A 63 -26.06 -4.89 5.28
C ILE A 63 -26.88 -4.14 4.22
N SER A 64 -28.05 -3.63 4.62
CA SER A 64 -28.91 -2.80 3.78
C SER A 64 -28.66 -1.30 3.99
N TYR A 65 -28.47 -0.59 2.89
CA TYR A 65 -28.34 0.87 2.82
C TYR A 65 -29.64 1.56 2.39
N ALA A 66 -30.72 0.81 2.13
CA ALA A 66 -31.94 1.33 1.50
C ALA A 66 -32.59 2.48 2.28
N ASP A 67 -32.57 2.40 3.62
CA ASP A 67 -33.17 3.41 4.52
C ASP A 67 -32.10 4.27 5.21
N ALA A 68 -30.87 4.27 4.68
CA ALA A 68 -29.76 4.99 5.27
C ALA A 68 -29.91 6.50 5.06
N ILE A 69 -29.84 7.28 6.16
CA ILE A 69 -29.77 8.74 6.11
C ILE A 69 -28.44 9.17 6.72
N PHE A 70 -27.50 9.62 5.89
CA PHE A 70 -26.15 9.95 6.33
C PHE A 70 -26.02 11.35 6.96
N PRO A 71 -24.98 11.60 7.79
CA PRO A 71 -24.69 12.92 8.34
C PRO A 71 -24.38 13.93 7.23
N LYS A 72 -24.85 15.17 7.38
CA LYS A 72 -24.58 16.26 6.42
C LYS A 72 -23.11 16.68 6.38
N GLY A 73 -22.37 16.48 7.48
CA GLY A 73 -20.95 16.82 7.60
C GLY A 73 -19.99 15.67 7.32
N MET A 74 -20.49 14.53 6.82
CA MET A 74 -19.65 13.36 6.54
C MET A 74 -18.71 13.62 5.37
N THR A 75 -17.41 13.50 5.60
CA THR A 75 -16.35 13.74 4.61
C THR A 75 -15.69 12.44 4.14
N ARG A 76 -15.62 11.41 4.98
CA ARG A 76 -15.05 10.10 4.63
C ARG A 76 -16.04 8.98 4.87
N LEU A 77 -16.15 8.07 3.90
CA LEU A 77 -16.88 6.82 4.03
C LEU A 77 -16.06 5.64 3.52
N SER A 78 -15.89 4.64 4.35
CA SER A 78 -15.32 3.34 3.99
C SER A 78 -16.39 2.25 4.12
N VAL A 79 -16.46 1.37 3.12
CA VAL A 79 -17.32 0.20 3.10
C VAL A 79 -16.52 -0.98 2.57
N ALA A 80 -16.24 -1.93 3.44
CA ALA A 80 -15.37 -3.06 3.18
C ALA A 80 -16.04 -4.39 3.52
N ARG A 81 -15.81 -5.42 2.68
CA ARG A 81 -16.26 -6.81 2.91
C ARG A 81 -17.75 -6.93 3.29
N SER A 82 -18.59 -6.06 2.73
CA SER A 82 -20.03 -6.01 3.03
C SER A 82 -20.87 -6.86 2.06
N GLY A 83 -20.24 -7.40 1.02
CA GLY A 83 -20.90 -8.21 -0.01
C GLY A 83 -21.77 -7.39 -0.97
N LEU A 84 -21.53 -6.08 -1.08
CA LEU A 84 -22.30 -5.21 -1.96
C LEU A 84 -21.96 -5.50 -3.43
N THR A 85 -22.98 -5.55 -4.28
CA THR A 85 -22.84 -5.78 -5.73
C THR A 85 -22.96 -4.50 -6.56
N GLU A 86 -23.50 -3.44 -5.96
CA GLU A 86 -23.66 -2.12 -6.54
C GLU A 86 -23.45 -1.04 -5.48
N LEU A 87 -23.06 0.16 -5.92
CA LEU A 87 -22.91 1.31 -5.05
C LEU A 87 -24.28 1.77 -4.53
N PRO A 88 -24.49 1.84 -3.21
CA PRO A 88 -25.77 2.27 -2.66
C PRO A 88 -26.12 3.72 -3.05
N PRO A 89 -27.30 3.96 -3.67
CA PRO A 89 -27.67 5.30 -4.13
C PRO A 89 -27.99 6.26 -2.99
N THR A 90 -28.19 5.76 -1.77
CA THR A 90 -28.45 6.55 -0.57
C THR A 90 -27.19 7.22 -0.01
N ILE A 91 -26.00 6.78 -0.43
CA ILE A 91 -24.74 7.40 -0.02
C ILE A 91 -24.58 8.76 -0.73
N PRO A 92 -24.32 9.86 0.01
CA PRO A 92 -24.13 11.18 -0.58
C PRO A 92 -22.70 11.36 -1.14
N TYR A 93 -22.33 10.60 -2.18
CA TYR A 93 -20.96 10.61 -2.74
C TYR A 93 -20.42 12.01 -3.06
N GLY A 94 -21.29 12.91 -3.55
CA GLY A 94 -20.92 14.26 -3.95
C GLY A 94 -20.45 15.19 -2.83
N GLN A 95 -20.58 14.79 -1.56
CA GLN A 95 -20.03 15.57 -0.42
C GLN A 95 -18.75 14.95 0.16
N LEU A 96 -18.38 13.74 -0.26
CA LEU A 96 -17.23 13.02 0.29
C LEU A 96 -15.92 13.57 -0.27
N THR A 97 -14.97 13.82 0.62
CA THR A 97 -13.56 14.02 0.26
C THR A 97 -12.87 12.68 0.02
N GLU A 98 -13.35 11.61 0.64
CA GLU A 98 -12.76 10.28 0.51
C GLU A 98 -13.81 9.16 0.51
N PHE A 99 -13.69 8.23 -0.44
CA PHE A 99 -14.56 7.05 -0.52
C PHE A 99 -13.77 5.77 -0.77
N PHE A 100 -13.94 4.78 0.09
CA PHE A 100 -13.26 3.49 0.04
C PHE A 100 -14.28 2.35 -0.04
N GLY A 101 -14.19 1.50 -1.07
CA GLY A 101 -15.15 0.43 -1.35
C GLY A 101 -14.55 -0.97 -1.34
N TRP A 102 -13.67 -1.30 -0.40
CA TRP A 102 -12.78 -2.47 -0.47
C TRP A 102 -13.50 -3.83 -0.44
N GLU A 103 -12.95 -4.82 -1.15
CA GLU A 103 -13.32 -6.25 -1.06
C GLU A 103 -14.84 -6.53 -1.10
N ASN A 104 -15.58 -5.69 -1.84
CA ASN A 104 -16.97 -5.94 -2.17
C ASN A 104 -17.07 -6.74 -3.48
N GLN A 105 -18.29 -6.97 -3.94
CA GLN A 105 -18.58 -7.70 -5.18
C GLN A 105 -19.15 -6.76 -6.24
N PHE A 106 -18.75 -5.48 -6.23
CA PHE A 106 -19.23 -4.51 -7.21
C PHE A 106 -18.95 -5.00 -8.62
N THR A 107 -19.92 -4.84 -9.51
CA THR A 107 -19.77 -5.19 -10.93
C THR A 107 -19.60 -3.96 -11.81
N LYS A 108 -20.16 -2.83 -11.37
CA LYS A 108 -20.18 -1.56 -12.08
C LYS A 108 -20.16 -0.36 -11.14
N ILE A 109 -19.63 0.76 -11.64
CA ILE A 109 -19.76 2.09 -11.04
C ILE A 109 -20.46 2.97 -12.08
N GLU A 110 -21.64 3.47 -11.74
CA GLU A 110 -22.46 4.27 -12.64
C GLU A 110 -23.14 5.43 -11.93
N HIS A 111 -23.21 6.59 -12.58
CA HIS A 111 -23.97 7.76 -12.11
C HIS A 111 -23.51 8.30 -10.75
N VAL A 112 -22.20 8.38 -10.53
CA VAL A 112 -21.62 8.84 -9.26
C VAL A 112 -20.85 10.15 -9.43
N ASP A 113 -21.10 11.09 -8.52
CA ASP A 113 -20.37 12.35 -8.44
C ASP A 113 -19.31 12.28 -7.34
N PHE A 114 -18.04 12.31 -7.74
CA PHE A 114 -16.87 12.36 -6.88
C PHE A 114 -16.11 13.69 -7.03
N ARG A 115 -16.74 14.77 -7.50
CA ARG A 115 -16.04 16.05 -7.72
C ARG A 115 -15.45 16.66 -6.45
N GLN A 116 -15.96 16.34 -5.26
CA GLN A 116 -15.38 16.78 -3.99
C GLN A 116 -14.28 15.84 -3.48
N ALA A 117 -14.13 14.65 -4.06
CA ALA A 117 -13.19 13.66 -3.58
C ALA A 117 -11.75 14.00 -3.96
N SER A 118 -10.85 13.91 -2.99
CA SER A 118 -9.41 13.84 -3.21
C SER A 118 -8.92 12.42 -3.40
N GLU A 119 -9.67 11.43 -2.89
CA GLU A 119 -9.29 10.03 -2.98
C GLU A 119 -10.51 9.10 -3.14
N VAL A 120 -10.44 8.20 -4.12
CA VAL A 120 -11.44 7.17 -4.36
C VAL A 120 -10.74 5.83 -4.61
N LYS A 121 -11.05 4.81 -3.81
CA LYS A 121 -10.37 3.51 -3.86
C LYS A 121 -11.34 2.33 -3.88
N PHE A 122 -11.16 1.44 -4.85
CA PHE A 122 -11.88 0.18 -5.01
C PHE A 122 -10.87 -0.97 -5.07
N ASN A 123 -10.39 -1.39 -3.91
CA ASN A 123 -9.34 -2.41 -3.81
C ASN A 123 -9.93 -3.81 -3.63
N GLY A 124 -9.30 -4.82 -4.22
CA GLY A 124 -9.71 -6.23 -4.01
C GLY A 124 -11.00 -6.63 -4.73
N ILE A 125 -11.42 -5.93 -5.79
CA ILE A 125 -12.70 -6.15 -6.49
C ILE A 125 -12.48 -6.62 -7.94
N PRO A 126 -12.19 -7.91 -8.18
CA PRO A 126 -11.98 -8.43 -9.55
C PRO A 126 -13.27 -8.50 -10.37
N THR A 127 -14.44 -8.42 -9.74
CA THR A 127 -15.76 -8.42 -10.40
C THR A 127 -16.12 -7.08 -11.02
N LEU A 128 -15.43 -6.00 -10.63
CA LEU A 128 -15.71 -4.65 -11.11
C LEU A 128 -15.12 -4.51 -12.52
N THR A 129 -16.01 -4.40 -13.52
CA THR A 129 -15.61 -4.45 -14.93
C THR A 129 -16.18 -3.28 -15.76
N SER A 130 -17.01 -2.43 -15.15
CA SER A 130 -17.66 -1.31 -15.83
C SER A 130 -17.58 -0.02 -15.02
N LEU A 131 -17.17 1.07 -15.66
CA LEU A 131 -17.26 2.42 -15.13
C LEU A 131 -17.90 3.32 -16.19
N THR A 132 -19.00 3.99 -15.84
CA THR A 132 -19.71 4.88 -16.75
C THR A 132 -20.28 6.08 -16.00
N ASN A 133 -20.35 7.26 -16.63
CA ASN A 133 -21.01 8.44 -16.04
C ASN A 133 -20.56 8.74 -14.59
N VAL A 134 -19.24 8.83 -14.40
CA VAL A 134 -18.62 9.22 -13.14
C VAL A 134 -18.01 10.60 -13.31
N SER A 135 -18.36 11.53 -12.43
CA SER A 135 -17.82 12.88 -12.44
C SER A 135 -16.71 13.03 -11.40
N ILE A 136 -15.58 13.60 -11.79
CA ILE A 136 -14.43 13.88 -10.91
C ILE A 136 -13.91 15.30 -11.16
N SER A 137 -13.06 15.82 -10.28
CA SER A 137 -12.44 17.14 -10.44
C SER A 137 -10.93 17.08 -10.22
N SER A 138 -10.23 18.17 -10.51
CA SER A 138 -8.78 18.31 -10.24
C SER A 138 -8.40 18.20 -8.75
N ARG A 139 -9.38 18.09 -7.83
CA ARG A 139 -9.13 17.73 -6.43
C ARG A 139 -8.68 16.28 -6.29
N LEU A 140 -9.06 15.41 -7.22
CA LEU A 140 -8.73 13.99 -7.16
C LEU A 140 -7.23 13.81 -7.35
N ILE A 141 -6.59 13.20 -6.36
CA ILE A 141 -5.16 12.88 -6.34
C ILE A 141 -4.96 11.40 -6.63
N LYS A 142 -5.88 10.57 -6.10
CA LYS A 142 -5.76 9.10 -6.08
C LYS A 142 -7.06 8.46 -6.57
N PHE A 143 -6.96 7.63 -7.62
CA PHE A 143 -8.08 6.85 -8.14
C PHE A 143 -7.65 5.41 -8.45
N TYR A 144 -8.07 4.46 -7.62
CA TYR A 144 -7.50 3.11 -7.57
C TYR A 144 -8.53 2.00 -7.78
N PHE A 145 -8.12 1.01 -8.57
CA PHE A 145 -8.86 -0.19 -8.99
C PHE A 145 -7.92 -1.39 -9.15
N ASP A 146 -7.03 -1.59 -8.17
CA ASP A 146 -5.84 -2.47 -8.20
C ASP A 146 -5.99 -3.81 -8.94
N VAL A 147 -7.09 -4.53 -8.73
CA VAL A 147 -7.36 -5.87 -9.25
C VAL A 147 -8.51 -5.92 -10.26
N SER A 148 -9.04 -4.78 -10.69
CA SER A 148 -10.18 -4.71 -11.58
C SER A 148 -9.77 -4.66 -13.05
N ASP A 149 -10.43 -5.48 -13.87
CA ASP A 149 -10.23 -5.58 -15.32
C ASP A 149 -11.43 -4.95 -16.04
N PHE A 150 -11.33 -3.68 -16.43
CA PHE A 150 -12.43 -2.97 -17.04
C PHE A 150 -12.61 -3.35 -18.50
N THR A 151 -13.81 -3.84 -18.83
CA THR A 151 -14.26 -4.04 -20.21
C THR A 151 -15.08 -2.85 -20.72
N THR A 152 -15.57 -2.01 -19.81
CA THR A 152 -16.26 -0.75 -20.12
C THR A 152 -15.68 0.35 -19.23
N PHE A 153 -15.17 1.42 -19.84
CA PHE A 153 -14.64 2.58 -19.13
C PHE A 153 -15.01 3.82 -19.94
N LEU A 154 -16.21 4.36 -19.71
CA LEU A 154 -16.81 5.44 -20.49
C LEU A 154 -16.90 6.71 -19.65
N VAL A 155 -16.15 7.73 -20.06
CA VAL A 155 -16.08 9.04 -19.40
C VAL A 155 -16.41 10.15 -20.39
N ASP A 156 -16.75 11.34 -19.91
CA ASP A 156 -16.89 12.53 -20.75
C ASP A 156 -15.55 13.27 -20.90
N ASP A 157 -15.49 14.23 -21.82
CA ASP A 157 -14.28 15.00 -22.08
C ASP A 157 -13.70 15.70 -20.82
N PRO A 158 -14.50 16.38 -19.97
CA PRO A 158 -13.99 16.96 -18.71
C PRO A 158 -13.38 15.93 -17.77
N THR A 159 -14.05 14.79 -17.58
CA THR A 159 -13.55 13.70 -16.73
C THR A 159 -12.25 13.11 -17.29
N PHE A 160 -12.16 12.93 -18.61
CA PHE A 160 -10.94 12.48 -19.27
C PHE A 160 -9.75 13.41 -18.98
N GLN A 161 -9.94 14.73 -19.05
CA GLN A 161 -8.88 15.70 -18.77
C GLN A 161 -8.35 15.60 -17.33
N VAL A 162 -9.26 15.41 -16.36
CA VAL A 162 -8.88 15.20 -14.96
C VAL A 162 -8.13 13.88 -14.80
N LEU A 163 -8.66 12.77 -15.34
CA LEU A 163 -8.00 11.46 -15.31
C LEU A 163 -6.59 11.49 -15.91
N ASP A 164 -6.38 12.27 -16.96
CA ASP A 164 -5.07 12.40 -17.63
C ASP A 164 -4.04 13.21 -16.81
N SER A 165 -4.46 13.80 -15.69
CA SER A 165 -3.64 14.62 -14.80
C SER A 165 -3.57 14.13 -13.36
N VAL A 166 -4.34 13.08 -13.02
CA VAL A 166 -4.37 12.54 -11.65
C VAL A 166 -3.00 12.00 -11.27
N ALA A 167 -2.54 12.31 -10.05
CA ALA A 167 -1.20 11.96 -9.59
C ALA A 167 -1.02 10.43 -9.50
N THR A 168 -2.06 9.72 -9.09
CA THR A 168 -2.05 8.26 -9.09
C THR A 168 -3.35 7.66 -9.62
N PHE A 169 -3.23 7.00 -10.77
CA PHE A 169 -4.27 6.20 -11.39
C PHE A 169 -3.77 4.76 -11.50
N GLN A 170 -4.40 3.84 -10.79
CA GLN A 170 -4.01 2.44 -10.80
C GLN A 170 -5.20 1.56 -11.13
N VAL A 171 -5.02 0.68 -12.11
CA VAL A 171 -6.02 -0.28 -12.58
C VAL A 171 -5.27 -1.48 -13.17
N ARG A 172 -5.80 -2.70 -13.02
CA ARG A 172 -5.12 -3.88 -13.58
C ARG A 172 -5.11 -3.83 -15.11
N SER A 173 -6.28 -3.68 -15.73
CA SER A 173 -6.40 -3.52 -17.16
C SER A 173 -7.65 -2.74 -17.56
N ILE A 174 -7.59 -2.10 -18.73
CA ILE A 174 -8.73 -1.48 -19.40
C ILE A 174 -8.71 -1.92 -20.86
N ASP A 175 -9.72 -2.68 -21.28
CA ASP A 175 -9.97 -3.06 -22.67
C ASP A 175 -11.37 -2.60 -23.10
N VAL A 176 -11.43 -1.40 -23.66
CA VAL A 176 -12.67 -0.83 -24.21
C VAL A 176 -12.88 -1.14 -25.69
N SER A 177 -12.09 -2.05 -26.29
CA SER A 177 -12.13 -2.32 -27.74
C SER A 177 -13.50 -2.77 -28.26
N LYS A 178 -14.27 -3.46 -27.42
CA LYS A 178 -15.63 -3.95 -27.74
C LYS A 178 -16.74 -3.01 -27.27
N SER A 179 -16.49 -2.21 -26.23
CA SER A 179 -17.50 -1.35 -25.59
C SER A 179 -17.49 0.08 -26.12
N CYS A 180 -16.35 0.55 -26.67
CA CYS A 180 -16.22 1.90 -27.21
C CYS A 180 -16.66 1.96 -28.66
N VAL A 181 -17.93 2.34 -28.88
CA VAL A 181 -18.55 2.47 -30.19
C VAL A 181 -18.93 3.94 -30.49
N PRO A 182 -18.99 4.34 -31.78
CA PRO A 182 -19.44 5.68 -32.16
C PRO A 182 -20.81 6.04 -31.57
N PRO A 183 -21.03 7.30 -31.13
CA PRO A 183 -20.18 8.48 -31.33
C PRO A 183 -19.01 8.61 -30.34
N ASN A 184 -18.85 7.68 -29.40
CA ASN A 184 -17.74 7.71 -28.46
C ASN A 184 -16.44 7.27 -29.15
N ALA A 185 -15.31 7.79 -28.66
CA ALA A 185 -14.00 7.52 -29.24
C ALA A 185 -12.99 7.08 -28.18
N PRO A 186 -12.13 6.08 -28.48
CA PRO A 186 -11.06 5.70 -27.57
C PRO A 186 -10.00 6.81 -27.50
N LYS A 187 -9.60 7.19 -26.29
CA LYS A 187 -8.48 8.12 -26.04
C LYS A 187 -7.49 7.51 -25.05
N ARG A 188 -6.21 7.76 -25.26
CA ARG A 188 -5.12 7.22 -24.44
C ARG A 188 -4.73 8.23 -23.35
N LEU A 189 -4.69 7.76 -22.11
CA LEU A 189 -4.22 8.51 -20.95
C LEU A 189 -2.68 8.50 -20.88
N LYS A 190 -2.08 9.50 -20.24
CA LYS A 190 -0.64 9.54 -19.88
C LYS A 190 -0.20 8.32 -19.07
N ALA A 191 -1.10 7.79 -18.24
CA ALA A 191 -0.89 6.56 -17.47
C ALA A 191 -0.78 5.29 -18.34
N GLY A 192 -0.97 5.39 -19.67
CA GLY A 192 -0.74 4.31 -20.62
C GLY A 192 -2.00 3.54 -21.04
N TYR A 193 -3.11 3.71 -20.32
CA TYR A 193 -4.40 3.05 -20.59
C TYR A 193 -5.22 3.78 -21.66
N THR A 194 -6.07 3.03 -22.36
CA THR A 194 -7.03 3.58 -23.32
C THR A 194 -8.43 3.50 -22.72
N VAL A 195 -9.10 4.65 -22.61
CA VAL A 195 -10.47 4.77 -22.12
C VAL A 195 -11.41 5.20 -23.25
N CYS A 196 -12.71 4.97 -23.09
CA CYS A 196 -13.70 5.47 -24.03
C CYS A 196 -14.19 6.85 -23.60
N VAL A 197 -14.18 7.81 -24.52
CA VAL A 197 -14.57 9.19 -24.23
C VAL A 197 -15.79 9.59 -25.05
N SER A 198 -16.81 10.07 -24.36
CA SER A 198 -17.99 10.67 -24.97
C SER A 198 -17.78 12.16 -25.22
N SER A 199 -18.16 12.62 -26.41
CA SER A 199 -18.16 14.04 -26.78
C SER A 199 -19.37 14.80 -26.23
N VAL A 200 -20.36 14.10 -25.69
CA VAL A 200 -21.51 14.69 -25.01
C VAL A 200 -21.23 14.65 -23.51
N PRO A 201 -21.15 15.80 -22.82
CA PRO A 201 -21.02 15.83 -21.36
C PRO A 201 -22.17 15.07 -20.73
N PHE A 202 -21.89 14.29 -19.69
CA PHE A 202 -22.97 13.67 -18.93
C PHE A 202 -23.68 14.79 -18.17
N LEU A 203 -24.89 15.14 -18.62
CA LEU A 203 -25.66 16.26 -18.08
C LEU A 203 -25.75 16.19 -16.55
N GLN A 204 -25.34 17.28 -15.90
CA GLN A 204 -25.42 17.49 -14.46
C GLN A 204 -26.88 17.37 -14.00
N SER A 205 -27.19 16.37 -13.17
CA SER A 205 -28.48 16.34 -12.49
C SER A 205 -28.36 17.02 -11.12
N SER A 206 -29.19 18.04 -10.92
CA SER A 206 -29.69 18.46 -9.61
C SER A 206 -31.21 18.61 -9.75
N PRO A 207 -31.99 18.31 -8.71
CA PRO A 207 -33.36 17.82 -8.87
C PRO A 207 -34.35 18.96 -9.09
N SER A 208 -35.23 18.80 -10.06
CA SER A 208 -36.55 19.44 -10.04
C SER A 208 -37.63 18.43 -10.45
N THR A 209 -38.72 18.55 -9.71
CA THR A 209 -39.93 17.74 -9.49
C THR A 209 -40.72 17.35 -10.76
N PRO A 210 -41.68 16.40 -10.66
CA PRO A 210 -42.06 15.47 -11.71
C PRO A 210 -43.06 16.04 -12.73
N LEU A 211 -42.95 15.59 -13.98
CA LEU A 211 -44.03 15.71 -14.94
C LEU A 211 -44.49 14.32 -15.41
N ASN A 212 -45.60 13.91 -14.81
CA ASN A 212 -46.70 13.07 -15.29
C ASN A 212 -46.49 12.16 -16.52
N ALA A 213 -46.83 10.90 -16.25
CA ALA A 213 -47.09 9.81 -17.17
C ALA A 213 -47.97 10.20 -18.39
N ARG A 214 -47.62 9.62 -19.55
CA ARG A 214 -48.64 9.16 -20.48
C ARG A 214 -48.19 7.93 -21.27
N THR A 215 -48.86 6.84 -20.92
CA THR A 215 -49.10 5.59 -21.64
C THR A 215 -49.46 5.83 -23.10
N THR A 216 -48.89 5.03 -24.03
CA THR A 216 -49.62 4.19 -25.01
C THR A 216 -48.65 3.48 -25.97
N THR A 217 -48.66 2.15 -25.92
CA THR A 217 -48.48 1.21 -27.04
C THR A 217 -49.85 0.51 -27.25
N PRO A 218 -50.07 -0.42 -28.21
CA PRO A 218 -49.32 -0.81 -29.41
C PRO A 218 -50.22 -1.01 -30.67
N THR A 219 -49.60 -1.25 -31.84
CA THR A 219 -50.14 -2.07 -32.94
C THR A 219 -48.98 -2.36 -33.92
N ALA A 220 -48.86 -3.44 -34.68
CA ALA A 220 -49.19 -4.87 -34.64
C ALA A 220 -48.77 -5.43 -36.03
N THR A 221 -48.62 -6.75 -36.15
CA THR A 221 -48.46 -7.61 -37.37
C THR A 221 -47.05 -7.72 -37.99
N GLU A 222 -46.30 -8.83 -37.85
CA GLU A 222 -46.43 -10.21 -38.40
C GLU A 222 -46.36 -10.24 -39.95
N SER A 223 -45.59 -11.09 -40.66
CA SER A 223 -44.96 -12.41 -40.41
C SER A 223 -44.02 -12.79 -41.63
N PRO A 224 -43.69 -14.06 -41.96
CA PRO A 224 -42.40 -14.71 -41.69
C PRO A 224 -41.66 -15.21 -42.97
N PHE A 225 -40.42 -15.74 -42.85
CA PHE A 225 -40.02 -17.05 -43.45
C PHE A 225 -38.52 -17.40 -43.33
N LYS A 226 -38.30 -18.62 -42.80
CA LYS A 226 -37.40 -19.73 -43.20
C LYS A 226 -35.86 -19.63 -43.09
N LEU A 227 -35.36 -20.52 -42.23
CA LEU A 227 -34.04 -21.19 -42.27
C LEU A 227 -33.98 -22.22 -43.42
N PRO A 228 -32.77 -22.64 -43.86
CA PRO A 228 -32.40 -24.03 -43.58
C PRO A 228 -30.93 -24.24 -43.13
N MET A 229 -30.77 -25.33 -42.38
CA MET A 229 -29.54 -25.96 -41.90
C MET A 229 -29.04 -27.00 -42.94
N PHE A 230 -27.72 -27.24 -43.03
CA PHE A 230 -27.01 -28.55 -43.19
C PHE A 230 -25.50 -28.27 -43.48
N LEU A 231 -24.52 -28.54 -42.58
CA LEU A 231 -23.77 -29.80 -42.29
C LEU A 231 -22.71 -30.17 -43.36
N LYS A 232 -21.39 -29.99 -43.12
CA LYS A 232 -20.32 -31.00 -42.78
C LYS A 232 -18.98 -30.48 -43.41
N CYS A 233 -17.73 -30.75 -43.03
CA CYS A 233 -17.07 -31.83 -42.29
C CYS A 233 -15.62 -31.42 -41.88
N VAL A 234 -15.17 -31.93 -40.72
CA VAL A 234 -13.90 -32.66 -40.46
C VAL A 234 -12.63 -32.19 -41.19
N GLY A 235 -11.72 -31.53 -40.46
CA GLY A 235 -10.34 -31.29 -40.91
C GLY A 235 -9.34 -30.73 -39.87
N GLY A 236 -9.72 -30.59 -38.59
CA GLY A 236 -8.89 -29.87 -37.61
C GLY A 236 -7.99 -30.75 -36.71
N GLY A 237 -8.28 -32.04 -36.58
CA GLY A 237 -7.66 -32.88 -35.54
C GLY A 237 -6.19 -33.28 -35.79
N VAL A 238 -5.81 -33.48 -37.06
CA VAL A 238 -4.48 -34.02 -37.40
C VAL A 238 -3.39 -32.94 -37.39
N VAL A 239 -3.75 -31.68 -37.70
CA VAL A 239 -2.81 -30.55 -37.71
C VAL A 239 -2.43 -30.13 -36.29
N ILE A 240 -3.39 -30.17 -35.35
CA ILE A 240 -3.16 -29.77 -33.95
C ILE A 240 -2.29 -30.80 -33.21
N LEU A 241 -2.48 -32.09 -33.48
CA LEU A 241 -1.63 -33.16 -32.92
C LEU A 241 -0.20 -33.14 -33.48
N GLY A 242 -0.04 -32.85 -34.78
CA GLY A 242 1.28 -32.70 -35.40
C GLY A 242 2.10 -31.55 -34.79
N VAL A 243 1.46 -30.41 -34.53
CA VAL A 243 2.11 -29.22 -33.92
C VAL A 243 2.47 -29.47 -32.45
N LEU A 244 1.61 -30.17 -31.69
CA LEU A 244 1.90 -30.51 -30.29
C LEU A 244 3.04 -31.52 -30.15
N VAL A 245 3.09 -32.54 -31.01
CA VAL A 245 4.19 -33.52 -30.99
C VAL A 245 5.51 -32.87 -31.42
N TRP A 246 5.48 -32.01 -32.44
CA TRP A 246 6.65 -31.25 -32.86
C TRP A 246 7.16 -30.31 -31.76
N PHE A 247 6.27 -29.61 -31.05
CA PHE A 247 6.62 -28.73 -29.93
C PHE A 247 7.23 -29.51 -28.75
N LEU A 248 6.71 -30.70 -28.44
CA LEU A 248 7.22 -31.56 -27.37
C LEU A 248 8.58 -32.18 -27.71
N VAL A 249 8.82 -32.55 -28.98
CA VAL A 249 10.13 -33.05 -29.44
C VAL A 249 11.16 -31.93 -29.53
N TYR A 250 10.76 -30.73 -29.98
CA TYR A 250 11.61 -29.53 -30.00
C TYR A 250 12.07 -29.16 -28.58
N LYS A 251 11.16 -29.19 -27.60
CA LYS A 251 11.48 -28.87 -26.19
C LYS A 251 12.36 -29.94 -25.54
N ARG A 252 12.21 -31.22 -25.91
CA ARG A 252 13.08 -32.31 -25.41
C ARG A 252 14.49 -32.29 -26.01
N LYS A 253 14.63 -31.93 -27.30
CA LYS A 253 15.95 -31.85 -27.96
C LYS A 253 16.76 -30.62 -27.51
N HIS A 254 16.10 -29.54 -27.09
CA HIS A 254 16.77 -28.34 -26.56
C HIS A 254 17.22 -28.48 -25.09
N GLN A 255 16.73 -29.48 -24.35
CA GLN A 255 17.09 -29.71 -22.94
C GLN A 255 18.24 -30.72 -22.73
N GLN A 256 18.82 -31.30 -23.80
CA GLN A 256 19.87 -32.33 -23.69
C GLN A 256 21.27 -31.87 -24.11
N THR A 257 21.48 -30.62 -24.51
CA THR A 257 22.81 -30.04 -24.74
C THR A 257 23.11 -28.95 -23.72
N THR A 258 23.23 -29.32 -22.44
CA THR A 258 24.03 -28.62 -21.41
C THR A 258 24.07 -29.48 -20.15
N LYS A 259 24.93 -30.50 -20.12
CA LYS A 259 25.51 -31.06 -18.91
C LYS A 259 26.95 -31.40 -19.24
N ASP A 260 27.88 -30.55 -18.82
CA ASP A 260 29.04 -30.94 -17.99
C ASP A 260 29.89 -29.71 -17.60
N HIS A 261 30.35 -29.75 -16.34
CA HIS A 261 31.33 -28.89 -15.63
C HIS A 261 30.91 -27.55 -14.94
N SER A 262 30.60 -27.71 -13.64
CA SER A 262 31.22 -27.08 -12.44
C SER A 262 31.39 -25.55 -12.28
N THR A 263 30.65 -25.02 -11.29
CA THR A 263 31.01 -24.01 -10.26
C THR A 263 31.44 -22.58 -10.66
N ALA A 264 30.48 -21.64 -10.60
CA ALA A 264 30.53 -20.31 -9.96
C ALA A 264 29.39 -19.45 -10.55
N ASN A 265 28.33 -19.15 -9.79
CA ASN A 265 27.19 -18.39 -10.32
C ASN A 265 27.29 -16.90 -10.00
N ASP A 266 28.04 -16.21 -10.86
CA ASP A 266 27.76 -14.87 -11.34
C ASP A 266 26.49 -14.92 -12.20
N PHE A 267 25.52 -14.01 -12.03
CA PHE A 267 24.32 -13.98 -12.88
C PHE A 267 24.15 -12.61 -13.54
N SER A 268 24.64 -12.56 -14.77
CA SER A 268 24.44 -11.49 -15.74
C SER A 268 23.01 -11.53 -16.30
N TYR A 269 22.36 -10.36 -16.34
CA TYR A 269 21.15 -10.17 -17.14
C TYR A 269 21.55 -9.83 -18.58
N GLN A 270 21.20 -10.71 -19.52
CA GLN A 270 21.30 -10.42 -20.95
C GLN A 270 20.19 -9.45 -21.37
N ALA A 271 20.63 -8.36 -21.98
CA ALA A 271 19.81 -7.32 -22.58
C ALA A 271 19.00 -7.85 -23.77
N THR A 272 17.69 -7.57 -23.77
CA THR A 272 16.89 -7.46 -24.99
C THR A 272 16.85 -6.01 -25.46
N THR A 273 17.04 -5.87 -26.76
CA THR A 273 17.58 -4.71 -27.45
C THR A 273 16.57 -3.57 -27.62
N ALA A 274 17.08 -2.35 -27.38
CA ALA A 274 16.80 -1.08 -28.06
C ALA A 274 15.37 -0.80 -28.55
N ASN A 275 14.66 0.07 -27.83
CA ASN A 275 13.96 1.26 -28.40
C ASN A 275 13.25 2.13 -27.35
N ASN A 276 13.81 2.35 -26.15
CA ASN A 276 13.25 3.32 -25.17
C ASN A 276 14.36 4.00 -24.34
N LEU A 277 15.48 4.39 -24.97
CA LEU A 277 16.62 5.03 -24.28
C LEU A 277 16.50 6.57 -24.22
N SER A 278 15.36 7.18 -24.52
CA SER A 278 15.26 8.65 -24.61
C SER A 278 14.20 9.32 -23.73
N THR A 279 13.52 8.60 -22.83
CA THR A 279 12.43 9.17 -22.00
C THR A 279 12.61 9.06 -20.49
N LEU A 280 13.76 8.58 -19.99
CA LEU A 280 14.06 8.43 -18.54
C LEU A 280 15.03 9.50 -17.98
N ASP A 281 15.38 10.51 -18.79
CA ASP A 281 16.47 11.44 -18.47
C ASP A 281 16.07 12.80 -17.87
N SER A 282 14.80 13.03 -17.54
CA SER A 282 14.35 14.34 -17.03
C SER A 282 13.63 14.33 -15.67
N ILE A 283 13.89 13.36 -14.79
CA ILE A 283 13.51 13.47 -13.36
C ILE A 283 14.67 14.18 -12.62
N HIS A 284 14.48 15.45 -12.29
CA HIS A 284 15.40 16.26 -11.49
C HIS A 284 15.23 15.92 -10.00
N PHE A 285 16.34 15.71 -9.26
CA PHE A 285 16.27 15.52 -7.81
C PHE A 285 15.89 16.84 -7.13
N ASN A 286 14.77 16.89 -6.43
CA ASN A 286 14.43 18.06 -5.61
C ASN A 286 15.23 18.02 -4.29
N MET A 287 16.35 18.74 -4.27
CA MET A 287 17.27 18.83 -3.13
C MET A 287 17.03 20.07 -2.26
N GLU A 288 16.03 20.90 -2.55
CA GLU A 288 15.81 22.18 -1.86
C GLU A 288 15.54 21.98 -0.36
N GLU A 289 14.70 21.02 0.00
CA GLU A 289 14.44 20.69 1.42
C GLU A 289 15.68 20.15 2.13
N LEU A 290 16.51 19.37 1.44
CA LEU A 290 17.76 18.83 1.99
C LEU A 290 18.80 19.93 2.21
N ALA A 291 18.80 20.98 1.38
CA ALA A 291 19.74 22.09 1.49
C ALA A 291 19.66 22.79 2.86
N LEU A 292 18.48 22.80 3.50
CA LEU A 292 18.26 23.36 4.83
C LEU A 292 18.97 22.59 5.95
N ILE A 293 19.27 21.31 5.71
CA ILE A 293 19.88 20.40 6.68
C ILE A 293 21.24 19.90 6.20
N ARG A 294 21.85 20.64 5.26
CA ARG A 294 23.15 20.31 4.69
C ARG A 294 24.25 20.55 5.72
N LEU A 295 25.01 19.50 5.99
CA LEU A 295 26.19 19.54 6.83
C LEU A 295 27.40 19.96 5.99
N ASP A 296 28.31 20.70 6.63
CA ASP A 296 29.62 20.99 6.07
C ASP A 296 30.42 19.70 5.87
N GLU A 297 30.64 19.34 4.62
CA GLU A 297 31.38 18.15 4.21
C GLU A 297 32.82 18.17 4.75
N GLN A 298 33.46 19.35 4.83
CA GLN A 298 34.85 19.45 5.28
C GLN A 298 35.00 19.11 6.77
N ALA A 299 33.92 19.31 7.54
CA ALA A 299 33.85 18.97 8.95
C ALA A 299 33.43 17.51 9.19
N LEU A 300 33.06 16.75 8.14
CA LEU A 300 32.59 15.37 8.24
C LEU A 300 33.72 14.39 7.90
N VAL A 301 34.30 13.77 8.93
CA VAL A 301 35.43 12.85 8.79
C VAL A 301 34.96 11.40 8.95
N LYS A 302 35.02 10.62 7.89
CA LYS A 302 34.78 9.16 7.92
C LYS A 302 36.01 8.43 8.47
N ILE A 303 35.81 7.52 9.43
CA ILE A 303 36.89 6.78 10.09
C ILE A 303 36.95 5.33 9.60
N LYS A 304 35.86 4.58 9.76
CA LYS A 304 35.83 3.13 9.44
C LYS A 304 34.42 2.67 9.07
N VAL A 305 34.30 1.73 8.13
CA VAL A 305 33.04 1.02 7.87
C VAL A 305 32.71 0.11 9.04
N VAL A 306 31.52 0.28 9.61
CA VAL A 306 31.02 -0.53 10.75
C VAL A 306 29.93 -1.52 10.32
N ALA A 307 29.22 -1.24 9.24
CA ALA A 307 28.20 -2.13 8.69
C ALA A 307 28.11 -1.98 7.16
N GLN A 308 27.77 -3.08 6.49
CA GLN A 308 27.51 -3.09 5.05
C GLN A 308 26.30 -3.97 4.74
N GLY A 309 25.29 -3.39 4.12
CA GLY A 309 24.09 -4.06 3.63
C GLY A 309 24.11 -4.27 2.11
N ALA A 310 22.99 -4.74 1.56
CA ALA A 310 22.86 -5.00 0.12
C ALA A 310 22.90 -3.72 -0.75
N TYR A 311 22.48 -2.58 -0.19
CA TYR A 311 22.29 -1.32 -0.91
C TYR A 311 23.16 -0.17 -0.38
N GLY A 312 23.68 -0.28 0.83
CA GLY A 312 24.41 0.80 1.50
C GLY A 312 25.44 0.30 2.51
N GLU A 313 26.27 1.22 2.96
CA GLU A 313 27.27 1.02 4.00
C GLU A 313 27.17 2.14 5.04
N VAL A 314 27.60 1.82 6.27
CA VAL A 314 27.62 2.76 7.40
C VAL A 314 29.05 2.91 7.88
N PHE A 315 29.52 4.14 7.96
CA PHE A 315 30.78 4.49 8.58
C PHE A 315 30.56 5.01 9.99
N ILE A 316 31.44 4.68 10.92
CA ILE A 316 31.69 5.54 12.08
C ILE A 316 32.54 6.73 11.63
N GLY A 317 32.22 7.92 12.13
CA GLY A 317 32.90 9.15 11.77
C GLY A 317 32.88 10.18 12.90
N ASN A 318 33.42 11.36 12.60
CA ASN A 318 33.37 12.53 13.45
C ASN A 318 32.73 13.70 12.70
N TYR A 319 31.85 14.44 13.36
CA TYR A 319 31.31 15.70 12.87
C TYR A 319 31.37 16.74 14.00
N LYS A 320 32.15 17.81 13.79
CA LYS A 320 32.33 18.91 14.77
C LYS A 320 32.68 18.43 16.19
N GLY A 321 33.46 17.37 16.32
CA GLY A 321 33.88 16.81 17.61
C GLY A 321 32.96 15.73 18.16
N GLU A 322 31.77 15.52 17.59
CA GLU A 322 30.86 14.44 17.98
C GLU A 322 31.10 13.18 17.13
N THR A 323 31.06 12.01 17.77
CA THR A 323 31.08 10.72 17.07
C THR A 323 29.71 10.48 16.42
N VAL A 324 29.72 10.14 15.13
CA VAL A 324 28.52 9.98 14.30
C VAL A 324 28.54 8.69 13.50
N ALA A 325 27.36 8.24 13.07
CA ALA A 325 27.22 7.23 12.02
C ALA A 325 26.87 7.90 10.68
N ILE A 326 27.51 7.46 9.60
CA ILE A 326 27.37 8.05 8.26
C ILE A 326 26.89 6.94 7.32
N LYS A 327 25.60 6.96 6.98
CA LYS A 327 24.96 6.00 6.07
C LYS A 327 25.02 6.53 4.65
N ARG A 328 25.47 5.70 3.70
CA ARG A 328 25.50 6.05 2.28
C ARG A 328 25.21 4.83 1.39
N LEU A 329 24.87 5.08 0.13
CA LEU A 329 24.68 4.03 -0.86
C LEU A 329 26.04 3.45 -1.31
N LEU A 330 26.06 2.15 -1.62
CA LEU A 330 27.25 1.51 -2.17
C LEU A 330 27.58 2.06 -3.56
N PRO A 331 28.88 2.14 -3.94
CA PRO A 331 29.27 2.45 -5.30
C PRO A 331 28.56 1.53 -6.31
N GLY A 332 27.90 2.11 -7.32
CA GLY A 332 27.13 1.36 -8.33
C GLY A 332 25.74 0.89 -7.89
N LYS A 333 25.31 1.16 -6.65
CA LYS A 333 23.92 0.93 -6.16
C LYS A 333 23.12 2.24 -6.03
N ASN A 334 23.63 3.33 -6.57
CA ASN A 334 23.07 4.68 -6.54
C ASN A 334 22.12 4.96 -7.73
N SER A 335 21.21 4.01 -8.01
CA SER A 335 20.15 4.25 -8.98
C SER A 335 19.29 5.46 -8.57
N LYS A 336 18.65 6.15 -9.53
CA LYS A 336 17.78 7.30 -9.21
C LYS A 336 16.73 6.93 -8.16
N HIS A 337 16.16 5.73 -8.24
CA HIS A 337 15.19 5.22 -7.27
C HIS A 337 15.79 5.04 -5.86
N THR A 338 16.97 4.44 -5.75
CA THR A 338 17.63 4.21 -4.46
C THR A 338 18.04 5.53 -3.78
N VAL A 339 18.47 6.51 -4.57
CA VAL A 339 18.77 7.86 -4.06
C VAL A 339 17.51 8.53 -3.53
N LEU A 340 16.38 8.42 -4.23
CA LEU A 340 15.09 8.95 -3.75
C LEU A 340 14.62 8.31 -2.44
N LEU A 341 14.81 6.99 -2.27
CA LEU A 341 14.50 6.31 -1.01
C LEU A 341 15.35 6.86 0.16
N LEU A 342 16.64 7.10 -0.06
CA LEU A 342 17.50 7.70 0.96
C LEU A 342 17.12 9.15 1.26
N ILE A 343 16.72 9.93 0.24
CA ILE A 343 16.20 11.29 0.42
C ILE A 343 14.96 11.26 1.32
N ASP A 344 14.01 10.38 1.04
CA ASP A 344 12.78 10.25 1.82
C ASP A 344 13.07 9.83 3.27
N GLU A 345 14.01 8.89 3.47
CA GLU A 345 14.46 8.47 4.80
C GLU A 345 15.04 9.65 5.60
N ILE A 346 15.92 10.45 4.99
CA ILE A 346 16.50 11.62 5.64
C ILE A 346 15.40 12.62 6.00
N LYS A 347 14.48 12.90 5.07
CA LYS A 347 13.40 13.88 5.28
C LYS A 347 12.45 13.49 6.40
N ILE A 348 12.09 12.21 6.49
CA ILE A 348 11.21 11.72 7.57
C ILE A 348 11.99 11.74 8.88
N SER A 349 13.15 11.08 8.94
CA SER A 349 13.91 10.93 10.18
C SER A 349 14.37 12.25 10.79
N PHE A 350 14.73 13.25 9.98
CA PHE A 350 15.14 14.57 10.47
C PHE A 350 14.02 15.32 11.19
N LYS A 351 12.75 15.04 10.86
CA LYS A 351 11.59 15.67 11.53
C LYS A 351 11.23 14.98 12.85
N LEU A 352 11.84 13.84 13.18
CA LEU A 352 11.51 13.06 14.37
C LEU A 352 12.34 13.54 15.56
N GLU A 353 11.65 14.02 16.58
CA GLU A 353 12.21 14.47 17.85
C GLU A 353 11.71 13.58 18.99
N CYS A 354 12.39 12.45 19.20
CA CYS A 354 12.05 11.49 20.25
C CYS A 354 13.31 10.88 20.87
N PRO A 355 13.41 10.76 22.21
CA PRO A 355 14.56 10.16 22.87
C PRO A 355 14.79 8.69 22.48
N HIS A 356 13.74 7.99 22.03
CA HIS A 356 13.79 6.58 21.63
C HIS A 356 13.88 6.38 20.11
N ILE A 357 14.23 7.43 19.36
CA ILE A 357 14.50 7.39 17.93
C ILE A 357 15.90 7.92 17.68
N VAL A 358 16.66 7.24 16.83
CA VAL A 358 18.00 7.68 16.43
C VAL A 358 17.91 9.05 15.76
N ARG A 359 18.57 10.04 16.35
CA ARG A 359 18.55 11.42 15.90
C ARG A 359 19.35 11.59 14.61
N THR A 360 18.69 12.10 13.57
CA THR A 360 19.35 12.56 12.35
C THR A 360 19.93 13.95 12.55
N LEU A 361 21.24 14.10 12.27
CA LEU A 361 21.93 15.39 12.36
C LEU A 361 21.76 16.20 11.07
N GLY A 362 21.67 15.51 9.93
CA GLY A 362 21.52 16.14 8.62
C GLY A 362 22.06 15.26 7.50
N ALA A 363 22.37 15.88 6.37
CA ALA A 363 22.91 15.20 5.20
C ALA A 363 24.10 15.94 4.60
N SER A 364 25.02 15.19 3.97
CA SER A 364 26.16 15.73 3.23
C SER A 364 26.17 15.16 1.81
N TRP A 365 26.54 15.96 0.83
CA TRP A 365 26.70 15.51 -0.56
C TRP A 365 27.54 16.49 -1.39
N VAL A 366 28.29 15.94 -2.35
CA VAL A 366 28.86 16.70 -3.48
C VAL A 366 27.91 16.63 -4.67
N THR A 367 27.45 15.44 -5.00
CA THR A 367 26.42 15.14 -6.00
C THR A 367 25.30 14.32 -5.36
N PRO A 368 24.06 14.34 -5.89
CA PRO A 368 22.96 13.53 -5.35
C PRO A 368 23.29 12.02 -5.25
N SER A 369 24.14 11.52 -6.14
CA SER A 369 24.63 10.14 -6.15
C SER A 369 25.63 9.80 -5.03
N MET A 370 26.16 10.82 -4.34
CA MET A 370 27.07 10.73 -3.19
C MET A 370 26.39 11.23 -1.90
N LEU A 371 25.06 11.09 -1.82
CA LEU A 371 24.31 11.48 -0.64
C LEU A 371 24.68 10.63 0.57
N GLU A 372 25.03 11.30 1.67
CA GLU A 372 25.37 10.71 2.96
C GLU A 372 24.41 11.26 4.02
N MET A 373 23.75 10.34 4.73
CA MET A 373 22.92 10.65 5.89
C MET A 373 23.77 10.55 7.15
N VAL A 374 23.73 11.57 8.00
CA VAL A 374 24.52 11.62 9.24
C VAL A 374 23.59 11.54 10.44
N VAL A 375 23.80 10.54 11.29
CA VAL A 375 23.00 10.28 12.49
C VAL A 375 23.90 10.14 13.71
N GLU A 376 23.31 10.21 14.90
CA GLU A 376 24.06 9.95 16.13
C GLU A 376 24.64 8.53 16.18
N TRP A 377 25.84 8.39 16.75
CA TRP A 377 26.48 7.08 16.92
C TRP A 377 25.91 6.32 18.12
N MET A 378 25.55 5.04 17.96
CA MET A 378 25.04 4.16 19.04
C MET A 378 26.07 3.08 19.35
N ASP A 379 26.70 3.13 20.52
CA ASP A 379 27.97 2.43 20.79
C ASP A 379 27.89 0.93 21.10
N GLN A 380 26.69 0.38 21.32
CA GLN A 380 26.46 -1.06 21.56
C GLN A 380 25.93 -1.79 20.31
N GLY A 381 25.83 -1.13 19.16
CA GLY A 381 25.35 -1.75 17.93
C GLY A 381 23.85 -2.06 17.96
N ASP A 382 23.43 -3.06 17.18
CA ASP A 382 22.03 -3.46 17.08
C ASP A 382 21.63 -4.57 18.07
N LEU A 383 20.34 -4.63 18.41
CA LEU A 383 19.80 -5.58 19.37
C LEU A 383 20.00 -7.03 18.90
N LYS A 384 20.03 -7.32 17.60
CA LYS A 384 20.25 -8.68 17.10
C LYS A 384 21.64 -9.19 17.46
N ASP A 385 22.66 -8.34 17.37
CA ASP A 385 24.02 -8.70 17.76
C ASP A 385 24.16 -8.81 19.28
N VAL A 386 23.53 -7.91 20.05
CA VAL A 386 23.47 -8.01 21.52
C VAL A 386 22.82 -9.34 21.95
N LEU A 387 21.71 -9.74 21.32
CA LEU A 387 21.04 -11.01 21.63
C LEU A 387 21.89 -12.22 21.26
N GLU A 388 22.62 -12.16 20.14
CA GLU A 388 23.54 -13.23 19.72
C GLU A 388 24.69 -13.41 20.72
N ASP A 389 25.31 -12.30 21.15
CA ASP A 389 26.44 -12.30 22.08
C ASP A 389 26.04 -12.68 23.51
N THR A 390 24.75 -12.55 23.85
CA THR A 390 24.22 -12.83 25.19
C THR A 390 23.39 -14.10 25.26
N LYS A 391 23.44 -14.96 24.23
CA LYS A 391 22.72 -16.24 24.18
C LYS A 391 22.94 -17.07 25.45
N PRO A 392 21.87 -17.62 26.04
CA PRO A 392 22.00 -18.50 27.19
C PRO A 392 22.72 -19.80 26.82
N ALA A 393 23.44 -20.37 27.78
CA ALA A 393 24.21 -21.60 27.58
C ALA A 393 23.32 -22.81 27.24
N THR A 394 22.05 -22.80 27.64
CA THR A 394 21.03 -23.78 27.25
C THR A 394 19.73 -23.07 26.93
N GLN A 395 18.90 -23.64 26.04
CA GLN A 395 17.57 -23.10 25.69
C GLN A 395 16.61 -23.00 26.88
N SER A 396 16.89 -23.72 27.97
CA SER A 396 16.08 -23.74 29.20
C SER A 396 16.51 -22.72 30.25
N THR A 397 17.56 -21.93 29.99
CA THR A 397 18.09 -20.96 30.96
C THR A 397 17.96 -19.54 30.42
N HIS A 398 17.78 -18.57 31.33
CA HIS A 398 17.79 -17.16 30.95
C HIS A 398 19.23 -16.66 30.81
N SER A 399 19.43 -15.71 29.89
CA SER A 399 20.70 -15.00 29.77
C SER A 399 21.02 -14.25 31.07
N THR A 400 22.24 -14.45 31.58
CA THR A 400 22.76 -13.73 32.74
C THR A 400 23.39 -12.39 32.36
N SER A 401 23.88 -12.26 31.11
CA SER A 401 24.52 -11.05 30.58
C SER A 401 23.52 -10.03 30.03
N PHE A 402 22.32 -10.46 29.64
CA PHE A 402 21.21 -9.57 29.29
C PHE A 402 19.93 -9.97 30.06
N PRO A 403 19.83 -9.59 31.34
CA PRO A 403 18.73 -10.01 32.21
C PRO A 403 17.41 -9.35 31.84
N TRP A 404 16.30 -9.94 32.30
CA TRP A 404 14.94 -9.49 31.98
C TRP A 404 14.65 -8.03 32.34
N ARG A 405 15.32 -7.52 33.38
CA ARG A 405 15.24 -6.10 33.73
C ARG A 405 15.69 -5.20 32.56
N GLN A 406 16.86 -5.46 31.99
CA GLN A 406 17.39 -4.67 30.86
C GLN A 406 16.55 -4.88 29.59
N LYS A 407 16.02 -6.08 29.39
CA LYS A 407 15.09 -6.38 28.28
C LYS A 407 13.79 -5.60 28.39
N LEU A 408 13.24 -5.43 29.60
CA LEU A 408 12.06 -4.62 29.84
C LEU A 408 12.34 -3.12 29.64
N GLU A 409 13.53 -2.64 30.04
CA GLU A 409 13.96 -1.25 29.77
C GLU A 409 14.09 -1.01 28.25
N CYS A 410 14.68 -1.95 27.51
CA CYS A 410 14.76 -1.94 26.05
C CYS A 410 13.35 -1.95 25.42
N LEU A 411 12.47 -2.84 25.87
CA LEU A 411 11.09 -2.94 25.36
C LEU A 411 10.29 -1.66 25.62
N LEU A 412 10.43 -1.04 26.80
CA LEU A 412 9.79 0.22 27.12
C LEU A 412 10.19 1.31 26.13
N CYS A 413 11.50 1.46 25.87
CA CYS A 413 12.01 2.42 24.90
C CYS A 413 11.46 2.15 23.48
N ILE A 414 11.41 0.89 23.04
CA ILE A 414 10.83 0.51 21.73
C ILE A 414 9.36 0.96 21.68
N VAL A 415 8.58 0.65 22.71
CA VAL A 415 7.15 0.98 22.77
C VAL A 415 6.94 2.50 22.80
N GLU A 416 7.73 3.25 23.57
CA GLU A 416 7.66 4.71 23.60
C GLU A 416 8.03 5.34 22.25
N GLY A 417 9.03 4.77 21.56
CA GLY A 417 9.36 5.13 20.18
C GLY A 417 8.21 4.88 19.20
N LEU A 418 7.54 3.72 19.29
CA LEU A 418 6.38 3.40 18.46
C LEU A 418 5.18 4.30 18.77
N VAL A 419 4.89 4.56 20.05
CA VAL A 419 3.82 5.49 20.46
C VAL A 419 4.05 6.87 19.84
N TYR A 420 5.29 7.36 19.89
CA TYR A 420 5.65 8.63 19.26
C TYR A 420 5.40 8.60 17.75
N LEU A 421 5.93 7.60 17.04
CA LEU A 421 5.74 7.46 15.59
C LEU A 421 4.25 7.40 15.22
N HIS A 422 3.50 6.53 15.89
CA HIS A 422 2.09 6.33 15.62
C HIS A 422 1.26 7.58 15.94
N SER A 423 1.64 8.39 16.93
CA SER A 423 1.00 9.68 17.22
C SER A 423 1.20 10.73 16.12
N LEU A 424 2.19 10.53 15.24
CA LEU A 424 2.44 11.36 14.06
C LEU A 424 1.91 10.72 12.77
N ASP A 425 1.07 9.68 12.89
CA ASP A 425 0.62 8.86 11.77
C ASP A 425 1.78 8.21 11.00
N ILE A 426 2.93 7.95 11.61
CA ILE A 426 4.06 7.29 10.92
C ILE A 426 4.10 5.82 11.29
N ILE A 427 4.07 4.95 10.29
CA ILE A 427 4.25 3.49 10.47
C ILE A 427 5.71 3.15 10.15
N HIS A 428 6.38 2.39 11.03
CA HIS A 428 7.78 2.01 10.84
C HIS A 428 7.95 1.00 9.70
N ARG A 429 7.07 -0.01 9.60
CA ARG A 429 6.99 -1.05 8.53
C ARG A 429 8.15 -2.05 8.42
N ASP A 430 9.26 -1.83 9.12
CA ASP A 430 10.43 -2.72 9.12
C ASP A 430 11.00 -2.87 10.54
N LEU A 431 10.13 -2.89 11.56
CA LEU A 431 10.55 -3.14 12.93
C LEU A 431 11.10 -4.56 13.07
N LYS A 432 12.36 -4.67 13.50
CA LYS A 432 13.08 -5.91 13.76
C LYS A 432 14.27 -5.63 14.68
N SER A 433 14.82 -6.64 15.33
CA SER A 433 15.98 -6.49 16.23
C SER A 433 17.19 -5.78 15.60
N ARG A 434 17.42 -5.92 14.29
CA ARG A 434 18.48 -5.19 13.56
C ARG A 434 18.24 -3.68 13.46
N ASN A 435 17.00 -3.24 13.58
CA ASN A 435 16.59 -1.84 13.50
C ASN A 435 16.33 -1.22 14.89
N VAL A 436 16.80 -1.90 15.94
CA VAL A 436 16.84 -1.41 17.31
C VAL A 436 18.30 -1.24 17.70
N LEU A 437 18.75 -0.01 17.92
CA LEU A 437 20.13 0.27 18.34
C LEU A 437 20.21 0.49 19.84
N MET A 438 21.34 0.08 20.41
CA MET A 438 21.65 0.15 21.83
C MET A 438 22.83 1.09 22.06
N ASP A 439 22.81 1.80 23.18
CA ASP A 439 23.90 2.68 23.60
C ASP A 439 24.05 2.65 25.12
N SER A 440 25.30 2.71 25.58
CA SER A 440 25.67 2.65 26.99
C SER A 440 25.16 3.84 27.81
N THR A 441 24.92 4.99 27.16
CA THR A 441 24.53 6.25 27.80
C THR A 441 23.13 6.68 27.38
N LYS A 442 22.78 6.51 26.11
CA LYS A 442 21.54 7.01 25.51
C LYS A 442 20.41 5.98 25.51
N GLY A 443 20.71 4.74 25.89
CA GLY A 443 19.74 3.65 25.95
C GLY A 443 19.36 3.09 24.58
N THR A 444 18.12 2.63 24.45
CA THR A 444 17.61 1.96 23.27
C THR A 444 16.88 2.93 22.35
N LYS A 445 17.14 2.83 21.04
CA LYS A 445 16.49 3.67 20.02
C LYS A 445 16.15 2.92 18.74
N LEU A 446 15.03 3.28 18.11
CA LEU A 446 14.62 2.80 16.79
C LEU A 446 15.38 3.51 15.67
N THR A 447 15.66 2.80 14.58
CA THR A 447 16.37 3.31 13.40
C THR A 447 15.81 2.72 12.10
N ASP A 448 16.39 3.13 10.96
CA ASP A 448 16.11 2.64 9.61
C ASP A 448 14.65 2.91 9.14
N PHE A 449 14.39 4.19 8.89
CA PHE A 449 13.09 4.70 8.42
C PHE A 449 12.96 4.64 6.89
N GLY A 450 13.81 3.90 6.19
CA GLY A 450 13.80 3.81 4.71
C GLY A 450 12.50 3.24 4.12
N THR A 451 11.71 2.56 4.95
CA THR A 451 10.36 2.06 4.60
C THR A 451 9.25 2.78 5.36
N ALA A 452 9.60 3.68 6.28
CA ALA A 452 8.61 4.40 7.08
C ALA A 452 7.86 5.42 6.21
N ARG A 453 6.56 5.55 6.47
CA ARG A 453 5.67 6.47 5.75
C ARG A 453 4.56 6.96 6.67
N GLU A 454 4.04 8.14 6.36
CA GLU A 454 2.73 8.58 6.86
C GLU A 454 1.69 7.50 6.51
N ALA A 455 0.75 7.22 7.42
CA ALA A 455 -0.18 6.09 7.43
C ALA A 455 -1.17 6.10 6.26
N THR A 456 -0.98 7.00 5.30
CA THR A 456 -1.57 6.94 3.97
C THR A 456 -1.23 5.60 3.29
N SER A 457 -2.30 4.90 2.92
CA SER A 457 -2.31 3.53 2.41
C SER A 457 -1.77 3.47 0.97
N ASP A 458 -0.44 3.57 0.84
CA ASP A 458 0.28 3.33 -0.40
C ASP A 458 1.00 1.96 -0.34
N THR A 459 0.62 1.09 -1.27
CA THR A 459 1.27 -0.20 -1.55
C THR A 459 2.64 0.03 -2.19
N MET A 460 3.70 -0.55 -1.64
CA MET A 460 5.02 -0.64 -2.29
C MET A 460 5.69 -1.99 -2.05
N THR A 461 6.64 -2.29 -2.93
CA THR A 461 7.38 -3.53 -3.13
C THR A 461 7.94 -4.13 -1.83
N ILE A 462 7.60 -5.39 -1.57
CA ILE A 462 8.13 -6.17 -0.46
C ILE A 462 9.66 -6.20 -0.54
N GLY A 463 10.33 -5.75 0.52
CA GLY A 463 11.77 -5.88 0.67
C GLY A 463 12.17 -7.35 0.84
N VAL A 464 13.17 -7.78 0.08
CA VAL A 464 13.77 -9.13 0.20
C VAL A 464 14.38 -9.26 1.61
N GLY A 465 13.92 -10.23 2.42
CA GLY A 465 14.56 -10.62 3.69
C GLY A 465 13.90 -10.26 5.04
N THR A 466 12.75 -9.57 5.12
CA THR A 466 12.09 -9.22 6.41
C THR A 466 10.90 -10.12 6.80
N TYR A 467 10.51 -11.10 5.98
CA TYR A 467 9.27 -11.86 6.10
C TYR A 467 8.95 -12.46 7.50
N ARG A 468 9.95 -12.74 8.33
CA ARG A 468 9.79 -13.27 9.69
C ARG A 468 9.12 -12.29 10.67
N TRP A 469 9.30 -10.98 10.46
CA TRP A 469 8.75 -9.92 11.29
C TRP A 469 7.47 -9.30 10.70
N MET A 470 7.12 -9.67 9.47
CA MET A 470 5.98 -9.09 8.76
C MET A 470 4.66 -9.70 9.22
N ALA A 471 3.68 -8.84 9.44
CA ALA A 471 2.33 -9.26 9.80
C ALA A 471 1.66 -10.03 8.65
N PRO A 472 0.77 -10.98 8.95
CA PRO A 472 0.14 -11.84 7.94
C PRO A 472 -0.68 -11.07 6.90
N GLU A 473 -1.32 -9.97 7.28
CA GLU A 473 -2.03 -9.04 6.38
C GLU A 473 -1.06 -8.33 5.43
N VAL A 474 0.13 -7.99 5.90
CA VAL A 474 1.17 -7.40 5.05
C VAL A 474 1.65 -8.41 4.03
N LEU A 475 1.89 -9.66 4.46
CA LEU A 475 2.34 -10.75 3.57
C LEU A 475 1.32 -11.12 2.49
N LYS A 476 0.02 -10.98 2.78
CA LYS A 476 -1.07 -11.36 1.86
C LYS A 476 -1.49 -10.23 0.95
N GLU A 477 -1.61 -9.02 1.49
CA GLU A 477 -2.38 -7.93 0.88
C GLU A 477 -1.55 -6.63 0.74
N ASN A 478 -0.29 -6.60 1.18
CA ASN A 478 0.59 -5.41 1.18
C ASN A 478 -0.03 -4.18 1.87
N TYR A 479 -0.96 -4.42 2.81
CA TYR A 479 -1.62 -3.39 3.58
C TYR A 479 -0.90 -3.19 4.91
N TYR A 480 -0.45 -1.96 5.18
CA TYR A 480 0.25 -1.60 6.41
C TYR A 480 -0.61 -0.68 7.25
N THR A 481 -0.84 -1.06 8.50
CA THR A 481 -1.41 -0.20 9.54
C THR A 481 -0.45 -0.15 10.72
N VAL A 482 -0.74 0.68 11.72
CA VAL A 482 -0.03 0.63 13.01
C VAL A 482 -0.05 -0.77 13.64
N ALA A 483 -1.05 -1.61 13.34
CA ALA A 483 -1.12 -2.98 13.82
C ALA A 483 -0.02 -3.88 13.23
N ALA A 484 0.50 -3.55 12.04
CA ALA A 484 1.61 -4.27 11.44
C ALA A 484 2.89 -4.10 12.29
N ASP A 485 3.17 -2.88 12.77
CA ASP A 485 4.28 -2.63 13.70
C ASP A 485 4.08 -3.38 15.02
N MET A 486 2.83 -3.51 15.50
CA MET A 486 2.53 -4.28 16.71
C MET A 486 2.77 -5.77 16.56
N TYR A 487 2.51 -6.34 15.38
CA TYR A 487 2.90 -7.72 15.08
C TYR A 487 4.42 -7.86 15.07
N SER A 488 5.13 -6.96 14.39
CA SER A 488 6.60 -6.94 14.37
C SER A 488 7.19 -6.77 15.77
N LEU A 489 6.57 -5.98 16.64
CA LEU A 489 6.93 -5.86 18.05
C LEU A 489 6.80 -7.22 18.77
N GLY A 490 5.74 -7.98 18.51
CA GLY A 490 5.58 -9.34 19.04
C GLY A 490 6.74 -10.26 18.64
N MET A 491 7.24 -10.12 17.40
CA MET A 491 8.41 -10.87 16.93
C MET A 491 9.69 -10.42 17.65
N VAL A 492 9.90 -9.13 17.87
CA VAL A 492 11.02 -8.61 18.67
C VAL A 492 10.95 -9.07 20.13
N ILE A 493 9.75 -9.14 20.73
CA ILE A 493 9.56 -9.70 22.08
C ILE A 493 9.96 -11.18 22.12
N SER A 494 9.61 -11.96 21.08
CA SER A 494 10.06 -13.34 20.95
C SER A 494 11.59 -13.45 20.86
N GLU A 495 12.26 -12.52 20.18
CA GLU A 495 13.72 -12.46 20.12
C GLU A 495 14.33 -12.09 21.48
N LEU A 496 13.75 -11.14 22.21
CA LEU A 496 14.18 -10.78 23.56
C LEU A 496 14.08 -11.97 24.52
N ASP A 497 13.06 -12.82 24.37
CA ASP A 497 12.88 -14.03 25.17
C ASP A 497 13.88 -15.11 24.81
N THR A 498 13.86 -15.50 23.54
CA THR A 498 14.57 -16.70 23.08
C THR A 498 16.04 -16.45 22.76
N HIS A 499 16.43 -15.19 22.48
CA HIS A 499 17.72 -14.83 21.86
C HIS A 499 17.94 -15.49 20.49
N HIS A 500 16.85 -15.88 19.81
CA HIS A 500 16.88 -16.49 18.49
C HIS A 500 16.04 -15.68 17.52
N ILE A 501 16.46 -15.70 16.26
CA ILE A 501 15.67 -15.15 15.15
C ILE A 501 14.33 -15.91 15.08
N PRO A 502 13.19 -15.23 14.84
CA PRO A 502 11.89 -15.89 14.80
C PRO A 502 11.83 -16.99 13.74
N TYR A 503 11.21 -18.12 14.07
CA TYR A 503 11.05 -19.29 13.19
C TYR A 503 12.37 -19.90 12.69
N VAL A 504 13.46 -19.81 13.47
CA VAL A 504 14.77 -20.40 13.10
C VAL A 504 14.73 -21.93 12.97
N ASP A 505 13.81 -22.57 13.67
CA ASP A 505 13.61 -24.02 13.77
C ASP A 505 12.59 -24.57 12.76
N LEU A 506 11.85 -23.69 12.07
CA LEU A 506 10.86 -24.11 11.09
C LEU A 506 11.57 -24.81 9.92
N THR A 507 11.18 -26.04 9.59
CA THR A 507 11.72 -26.80 8.45
C THR A 507 10.60 -27.12 7.45
N ASN A 508 10.92 -27.12 6.16
CA ASN A 508 9.98 -27.55 5.13
C ASN A 508 9.83 -29.08 5.16
N GLY A 509 8.88 -29.64 4.40
CA GLY A 509 8.65 -31.09 4.31
C GLY A 509 9.84 -31.92 3.77
N ARG A 510 10.98 -31.28 3.46
CA ARG A 510 12.26 -31.92 3.08
C ARG A 510 13.33 -31.79 4.18
N GLY A 511 12.98 -31.32 5.37
CA GLY A 511 13.91 -31.12 6.49
C GLY A 511 14.89 -29.95 6.31
N THR A 512 14.68 -29.08 5.32
CA THR A 512 15.49 -27.86 5.14
C THR A 512 14.87 -26.74 5.95
N VAL A 513 15.68 -25.98 6.70
CA VAL A 513 15.20 -24.77 7.41
C VAL A 513 14.47 -23.86 6.43
N VAL A 514 13.25 -23.45 6.79
CA VAL A 514 12.44 -22.54 6.01
C VAL A 514 13.11 -21.18 6.09
N THR A 515 13.74 -20.80 4.98
CA THR A 515 14.16 -19.44 4.74
C THR A 515 12.96 -18.69 4.18
N LEU A 516 12.25 -17.96 5.05
CA LEU A 516 11.26 -16.97 4.65
C LEU A 516 12.04 -15.79 4.05
N TYR A 517 12.30 -15.86 2.74
CA TYR A 517 13.09 -14.88 1.98
C TYR A 517 12.27 -13.79 1.35
#